data_AF-D7DK05-F1
#
_entry.id   AF-D7DK05-F1
#
_cell.length_a   1.000
_cell.length_b   1.000
_cell.length_c   1.000
_cell.angle_alpha   90.00
_cell.angle_beta   90.00
_cell.angle_gamma   90.00
#
_symmetry.space_group_name_H-M   'P 1'
#
loop_
_entity.id
_entity.type
_entity.pdbx_description
1 polymer ?
#
loop_
_entity_poly.entity_id
_entity_poly.type
_entity_poly.pdbx_seq_one_letter_code
_entity_poly.pdbx_strand_id
1 'polypeptide(L)'
;MKLKPSSKAWMHEHINDEFVKRAQKEGYRARAAYKLTEIDDKDKLIKPGMTIVDLGSTPGSWSQVAVQRLKGQGRIIALDLLEMEPIKGVEFIQGDFREETILEILEKSLNGKQVDLVIADMAPNMSGITIVDQAGAAYLTELALEFSKEWLKPSGNFLVKVFIGEGFDDIVKNMRTIFDKVVTRKPKASRGRSSEVYLLGLGRKP
;
A
#
# COMPACT_ATOMS: atom_id res chain seq x y z
N MET A 1 20.17 24.44 -15.73
CA MET A 1 19.79 23.05 -16.11
C MET A 1 18.40 23.06 -16.72
N LYS A 2 18.23 22.65 -17.99
CA LYS A 2 16.92 22.52 -18.63
C LYS A 2 16.25 21.23 -18.14
N LEU A 3 15.12 21.38 -17.44
CA LEU A 3 14.27 20.27 -17.01
C LEU A 3 13.83 19.42 -18.21
N LYS A 4 13.99 18.09 -18.13
CA LYS A 4 13.59 17.12 -19.19
C LYS A 4 12.10 17.29 -19.53
N PRO A 5 11.67 17.15 -20.80
CA PRO A 5 10.27 17.39 -21.22
C PRO A 5 9.22 16.62 -20.40
N SER A 6 9.54 15.40 -19.96
CA SER A 6 8.69 14.57 -19.10
C SER A 6 8.45 15.16 -17.70
N SER A 7 9.43 15.89 -17.15
CA SER A 7 9.33 16.52 -15.83
C SER A 7 8.37 17.73 -15.82
N LYS A 8 8.29 18.48 -16.92
CA LYS A 8 7.33 19.59 -17.05
C LYS A 8 5.88 19.10 -17.18
N ALA A 9 5.65 18.05 -17.96
CA ALA A 9 4.31 17.47 -18.12
C ALA A 9 3.81 16.81 -16.82
N TRP A 10 4.67 16.08 -16.10
CA TRP A 10 4.32 15.50 -14.80
C TRP A 10 4.03 16.57 -13.74
N MET A 11 4.83 17.65 -13.70
CA MET A 11 4.62 18.79 -12.80
C MET A 11 3.31 19.53 -13.11
N HIS A 12 3.02 19.79 -14.39
CA HIS A 12 1.80 20.48 -14.81
C HIS A 12 0.54 19.63 -14.53
N GLU A 13 0.61 18.32 -14.70
CA GLU A 13 -0.46 17.39 -14.32
C GLU A 13 -0.62 17.33 -12.80
N HIS A 14 0.48 17.30 -12.03
CA HIS A 14 0.43 17.32 -10.57
C HIS A 14 -0.20 18.61 -10.01
N ILE A 15 0.14 19.77 -10.58
CA ILE A 15 -0.40 21.08 -10.19
C ILE A 15 -1.90 21.19 -10.51
N ASN A 16 -2.37 20.54 -11.57
CA ASN A 16 -3.78 20.56 -11.98
C ASN A 16 -4.59 19.36 -11.50
N ASP A 17 -3.97 18.46 -10.74
CA ASP A 17 -4.61 17.27 -10.20
C ASP A 17 -5.60 17.66 -9.10
N GLU A 18 -6.89 17.48 -9.36
CA GLU A 18 -7.96 17.78 -8.40
C GLU A 18 -7.72 17.08 -7.06
N PHE A 19 -7.23 15.84 -7.08
CA PHE A 19 -6.97 15.07 -5.87
C PHE A 19 -5.76 15.58 -5.07
N VAL A 20 -4.78 16.22 -5.72
CA VAL A 20 -3.67 16.87 -5.00
C VAL A 20 -4.17 18.11 -4.27
N LYS A 21 -4.93 18.96 -4.97
CA LYS A 21 -5.54 20.16 -4.36
C LYS A 21 -6.48 19.79 -3.22
N ARG A 22 -7.28 18.74 -3.42
CA ARG A 22 -8.20 18.24 -2.41
C ARG A 22 -7.46 17.67 -1.20
N ALA A 23 -6.40 16.89 -1.40
CA ALA A 23 -5.58 16.35 -0.31
C ALA A 23 -5.01 17.47 0.56
N GLN A 24 -4.43 18.51 -0.07
CA GLN A 24 -3.93 19.68 0.65
C GLN A 24 -5.02 20.39 1.45
N LYS A 25 -6.20 20.61 0.84
CA LYS A 25 -7.35 21.27 1.49
C LYS A 25 -7.89 20.46 2.67
N GLU A 26 -7.91 19.13 2.57
CA GLU A 26 -8.44 18.22 3.59
C GLU A 26 -7.35 17.74 4.58
N GLY A 27 -6.11 18.19 4.45
CA GLY A 27 -5.01 17.86 5.36
C GLY A 27 -4.39 16.47 5.16
N TYR A 28 -4.67 15.80 4.04
CA TYR A 28 -3.97 14.57 3.67
C TYR A 28 -2.59 14.88 3.08
N ARG A 29 -1.60 14.07 3.43
CA ARG A 29 -0.21 14.23 3.00
C ARG A 29 0.00 13.93 1.51
N ALA A 30 -0.88 13.12 0.91
CA ALA A 30 -0.85 12.83 -0.52
C ALA A 30 -2.24 12.44 -1.04
N ARG A 31 -2.42 12.58 -2.36
CA ARG A 31 -3.63 12.13 -3.06
C ARG A 31 -3.90 10.62 -2.93
N ALA A 32 -2.88 9.82 -2.57
CA ALA A 32 -3.02 8.38 -2.41
C ALA A 32 -4.01 8.02 -1.29
N ALA A 33 -4.26 8.92 -0.32
CA ALA A 33 -5.34 8.79 0.66
C ALA A 33 -6.70 8.51 -0.01
N TYR A 34 -7.00 9.15 -1.14
CA TYR A 34 -8.27 8.91 -1.85
C TYR A 34 -8.35 7.54 -2.50
N LYS A 35 -7.21 6.95 -2.90
CA LYS A 35 -7.19 5.59 -3.44
C LYS A 35 -7.64 4.58 -2.37
N LEU A 36 -7.05 4.65 -1.17
CA LEU A 36 -7.45 3.79 -0.06
C LEU A 36 -8.87 4.09 0.40
N THR A 37 -9.24 5.38 0.50
CA THR A 37 -10.60 5.80 0.89
C THR A 37 -11.66 5.20 -0.04
N GLU A 38 -11.48 5.30 -1.36
CA GLU A 38 -12.42 4.76 -2.33
C GLU A 38 -12.54 3.23 -2.26
N ILE A 39 -11.40 2.54 -2.09
CA ILE A 39 -11.36 1.07 -1.98
C ILE A 39 -12.02 0.63 -0.67
N ASP A 40 -11.66 1.24 0.45
CA ASP A 40 -12.25 0.95 1.76
C ASP A 40 -13.74 1.29 1.82
N ASP A 41 -14.18 2.39 1.21
CA ASP A 41 -15.61 2.72 1.17
C ASP A 41 -16.42 1.69 0.38
N LYS A 42 -15.82 1.07 -0.65
CA LYS A 42 -16.45 0.02 -1.45
C LYS A 42 -16.43 -1.33 -0.75
N ASP A 43 -15.28 -1.73 -0.21
CA ASP A 43 -15.03 -3.10 0.26
C ASP A 43 -15.11 -3.24 1.79
N LYS A 44 -15.24 -2.13 2.53
CA LYS A 44 -15.38 -2.06 3.99
C LYS A 44 -14.26 -2.81 4.72
N LEU A 45 -13.02 -2.52 4.32
CA LEU A 45 -11.82 -3.24 4.75
C LEU A 45 -11.45 -2.91 6.20
N ILE A 46 -11.54 -1.64 6.58
CA ILE A 46 -11.03 -1.14 7.85
C ILE A 46 -12.19 -0.97 8.84
N LYS A 47 -12.07 -1.63 9.99
CA LYS A 47 -13.06 -1.59 11.08
C LYS A 47 -12.36 -1.27 12.40
N PRO A 48 -13.03 -0.57 13.34
CA PRO A 48 -12.48 -0.33 14.67
C PRO A 48 -12.01 -1.61 15.35
N GLY A 49 -10.85 -1.54 16.02
CA GLY A 49 -10.24 -2.65 16.77
C GLY A 49 -9.24 -3.49 15.98
N MET A 50 -9.07 -3.25 14.67
CA MET A 50 -8.14 -4.02 13.83
C MET A 50 -6.66 -3.68 14.10
N THR A 51 -5.81 -4.68 13.90
CA THR A 51 -4.36 -4.52 13.72
C THR A 51 -4.05 -4.45 12.23
N ILE A 52 -3.45 -3.33 11.80
CA ILE A 52 -3.15 -3.02 10.40
C ILE A 52 -1.64 -2.88 10.22
N VAL A 53 -1.10 -3.45 9.14
CA VAL A 53 0.26 -3.19 8.69
C VAL A 53 0.23 -2.40 7.38
N ASP A 54 0.93 -1.26 7.34
CA ASP A 54 1.03 -0.34 6.19
C ASP A 54 2.44 -0.37 5.60
N LEU A 55 2.63 -1.06 4.48
CA LEU A 55 3.93 -1.26 3.81
C LEU A 55 4.12 -0.26 2.66
N GLY A 56 5.26 0.43 2.63
CA GLY A 56 5.46 1.55 1.70
C GLY A 56 4.63 2.76 2.10
N SER A 57 4.62 3.05 3.40
CA SER A 57 3.68 3.99 4.01
C SER A 57 3.99 5.45 3.71
N THR A 58 5.23 5.85 3.40
CA THR A 58 5.64 7.26 3.24
C THR A 58 4.94 7.91 2.04
N PRO A 59 4.31 9.10 2.20
CA PRO A 59 4.44 10.05 3.32
C PRO A 59 3.45 9.84 4.48
N GLY A 60 2.67 8.77 4.49
CA GLY A 60 1.74 8.40 5.56
C GLY A 60 0.27 8.58 5.21
N SER A 61 -0.04 8.79 3.93
CA SER A 61 -1.42 9.13 3.52
C SER A 61 -2.41 7.98 3.72
N TRP A 62 -1.97 6.73 3.59
CA TRP A 62 -2.79 5.54 3.87
C TRP A 62 -2.95 5.33 5.38
N SER A 63 -1.86 5.44 6.14
CA SER A 63 -1.87 5.54 7.60
C SER A 63 -2.84 6.60 8.15
N GLN A 64 -2.91 7.81 7.56
CA GLN A 64 -3.89 8.84 7.95
C GLN A 64 -5.33 8.36 7.79
N VAL A 65 -5.65 7.70 6.68
CA VAL A 65 -6.98 7.13 6.44
C VAL A 65 -7.27 6.01 7.44
N ALA A 66 -6.31 5.09 7.65
CA ALA A 66 -6.45 3.99 8.59
C ALA A 66 -6.74 4.48 10.02
N VAL A 67 -6.01 5.49 10.52
CA VAL A 67 -6.26 6.10 11.84
C VAL A 67 -7.70 6.62 11.95
N GLN A 68 -8.17 7.34 10.93
CA GLN A 68 -9.54 7.88 10.91
C GLN A 68 -10.59 6.77 10.94
N ARG A 69 -10.40 5.69 10.16
CA ARG A 69 -11.34 4.55 10.07
C ARG A 69 -11.36 3.69 11.34
N LEU A 70 -10.21 3.56 12.01
CA LEU A 70 -10.09 2.84 13.29
C LEU A 70 -10.76 3.55 14.46
N LYS A 71 -11.02 4.87 14.36
CA LYS A 71 -11.68 5.67 15.42
C LYS A 71 -10.99 5.53 16.79
N GLY A 72 -9.66 5.48 16.78
CA GLY A 72 -8.83 5.32 17.98
C GLY A 72 -8.84 3.92 18.61
N GLN A 73 -9.43 2.92 17.94
CA GLN A 73 -9.47 1.53 18.40
C GLN A 73 -8.66 0.64 17.46
N GLY A 74 -7.68 -0.07 17.98
CA GLY A 74 -6.81 -0.93 17.20
C GLY A 74 -5.38 -0.41 17.15
N ARG A 75 -4.61 -0.89 16.17
CA ARG A 75 -3.18 -0.59 16.06
C ARG A 75 -2.78 -0.51 14.59
N ILE A 76 -1.87 0.39 14.28
CA ILE A 76 -1.25 0.50 12.97
C ILE A 76 0.26 0.44 13.15
N ILE A 77 0.91 -0.46 12.42
CA ILE A 77 2.36 -0.47 12.26
C ILE A 77 2.65 -0.14 10.80
N ALA A 78 3.37 0.96 10.58
CA ALA A 78 3.74 1.45 9.27
C ALA A 78 5.24 1.21 9.05
N LEU A 79 5.61 0.81 7.84
CA LEU A 79 6.99 0.56 7.46
C LEU A 79 7.29 1.24 6.13
N ASP A 80 8.40 1.96 6.08
CA ASP A 80 8.91 2.53 4.83
C ASP A 80 10.43 2.71 4.88
N LEU A 81 11.05 2.70 3.70
CA LEU A 81 12.47 3.01 3.52
C LEU A 81 12.78 4.47 3.89
N LEU A 82 11.86 5.37 3.54
CA LEU A 82 11.99 6.81 3.74
C LEU A 82 11.36 7.21 5.08
N GLU A 83 11.96 8.20 5.72
CA GLU A 83 11.41 8.79 6.94
C GLU A 83 9.98 9.33 6.72
N MET A 84 9.12 9.14 7.72
CA MET A 84 7.75 9.61 7.72
C MET A 84 7.50 10.50 8.94
N GLU A 85 6.97 11.69 8.70
CA GLU A 85 6.49 12.56 9.79
C GLU A 85 5.55 11.79 10.73
N PRO A 86 5.66 11.88 12.06
CA PRO A 86 4.85 11.09 12.97
C PRO A 86 3.34 11.30 12.76
N ILE A 87 2.56 10.21 12.87
CA ILE A 87 1.09 10.24 12.89
C ILE A 87 0.65 9.67 14.22
N LYS A 88 -0.17 10.41 14.98
CA LYS A 88 -0.70 9.93 16.26
C LYS A 88 -1.48 8.62 16.06
N GLY A 89 -1.12 7.59 16.82
CA GLY A 89 -1.75 6.27 16.74
C GLY A 89 -1.12 5.32 15.71
N VAL A 90 0.01 5.72 15.10
CA VAL A 90 0.80 4.90 14.18
C VAL A 90 2.17 4.67 14.79
N GLU A 91 2.58 3.41 14.88
CA GLU A 91 3.96 3.03 15.12
C GLU A 91 4.69 2.96 13.79
N PHE A 92 5.82 3.65 13.66
CA PHE A 92 6.56 3.73 12.40
C PHE A 92 7.92 3.04 12.53
N ILE A 93 8.23 2.17 11.58
CA ILE A 93 9.51 1.50 11.43
C ILE A 93 10.14 2.02 10.14
N GLN A 94 11.25 2.74 10.29
CA GLN A 94 12.05 3.14 9.14
C GLN A 94 13.02 2.00 8.78
N GLY A 95 12.93 1.49 7.56
CA GLY A 95 13.79 0.42 7.08
C GLY A 95 13.36 -0.11 5.72
N ASP A 96 14.28 -0.82 5.08
CA ASP A 96 13.98 -1.51 3.83
C ASP A 96 13.21 -2.79 4.12
N PHE A 97 11.98 -2.91 3.60
CA PHE A 97 11.16 -4.11 3.77
C PHE A 97 11.80 -5.38 3.17
N ARG A 98 12.79 -5.23 2.29
CA ARG A 98 13.54 -6.34 1.70
C ARG A 98 14.60 -6.91 2.64
N GLU A 99 14.96 -6.19 3.69
CA GLU A 99 15.97 -6.62 4.66
C GLU A 99 15.34 -7.48 5.76
N GLU A 100 15.89 -8.69 5.95
CA GLU A 100 15.44 -9.64 6.98
C GLU A 100 15.45 -9.03 8.39
N THR A 101 16.47 -8.21 8.70
CA THR A 101 16.57 -7.50 9.98
C THR A 101 15.41 -6.54 10.23
N ILE A 102 14.92 -5.88 9.18
CA ILE A 102 13.77 -4.96 9.27
C ILE A 102 12.46 -5.75 9.37
N LEU A 103 12.36 -6.86 8.63
CA LEU A 103 11.23 -7.78 8.76
C LEU A 103 11.12 -8.30 10.20
N GLU A 104 12.22 -8.75 10.82
CA GLU A 104 12.23 -9.18 12.21
C GLU A 104 11.77 -8.08 13.18
N ILE A 105 12.12 -6.82 12.93
CA ILE A 105 11.67 -5.69 13.77
C ILE A 105 10.15 -5.52 13.65
N LEU A 106 9.60 -5.60 12.42
CA LEU A 106 8.16 -5.56 12.18
C LEU A 106 7.45 -6.71 12.90
N GLU A 107 7.97 -7.92 12.79
CA GLU A 107 7.41 -9.12 13.44
C GLU A 107 7.46 -9.04 14.96
N LYS A 108 8.60 -8.61 15.52
CA LYS A 108 8.73 -8.37 16.97
C LYS A 108 7.74 -7.31 17.43
N SER A 109 7.54 -6.25 16.64
CA SER A 109 6.54 -5.23 16.93
C SER A 109 5.14 -5.81 17.01
N LEU A 110 4.77 -6.82 16.22
CA LEU A 110 3.45 -7.46 16.31
C LEU A 110 3.18 -8.13 17.67
N ASN A 111 4.21 -8.45 18.45
CA ASN A 111 4.09 -9.06 19.79
C ASN A 111 3.20 -10.32 19.77
N GLY A 112 3.34 -11.16 18.75
CA GLY A 112 2.58 -12.40 18.57
C GLY A 112 1.11 -12.21 18.20
N LYS A 113 0.64 -10.98 17.95
CA LYS A 113 -0.72 -10.73 17.47
C LYS A 113 -0.79 -10.87 15.95
N GLN A 114 -1.77 -11.64 15.48
CA GLN A 114 -2.07 -11.73 14.06
C GLN A 114 -2.66 -10.42 13.52
N VAL A 115 -2.45 -10.18 12.22
CA VAL A 115 -2.84 -8.97 11.50
C VAL A 115 -4.22 -9.17 10.88
N ASP A 116 -5.07 -8.14 10.94
CA ASP A 116 -6.40 -8.14 10.32
C ASP A 116 -6.34 -7.73 8.84
N LEU A 117 -5.49 -6.74 8.54
CA LEU A 117 -5.34 -6.15 7.22
C LEU A 117 -3.88 -5.74 6.98
N VAL A 118 -3.32 -6.21 5.87
CA VAL A 118 -2.07 -5.66 5.32
C VAL A 118 -2.44 -4.77 4.13
N ILE A 119 -1.97 -3.53 4.13
CA ILE A 119 -2.07 -2.61 3.00
C ILE A 119 -0.66 -2.28 2.50
N ALA A 120 -0.44 -2.33 1.19
CA ALA A 120 0.87 -2.14 0.58
C ALA A 120 0.79 -1.20 -0.63
N ASP A 121 1.40 -0.02 -0.53
CA ASP A 121 1.53 0.96 -1.63
C ASP A 121 3.01 1.16 -2.03
N MET A 122 3.82 0.11 -1.93
CA MET A 122 5.24 0.10 -2.28
C MET A 122 5.49 0.28 -3.78
N ALA A 123 6.60 0.91 -4.14
CA ALA A 123 7.12 0.97 -5.49
C ALA A 123 8.67 0.92 -5.45
N PRO A 124 9.32 0.26 -6.42
CA PRO A 124 10.78 0.26 -6.48
C PRO A 124 11.30 1.65 -6.89
N ASN A 125 12.60 1.87 -6.68
CA ASN A 125 13.29 2.98 -7.31
C ASN A 125 13.23 2.82 -8.83
N MET A 126 12.55 3.77 -9.49
CA MET A 126 12.31 3.70 -10.93
C MET A 126 13.61 3.93 -11.70
N SER A 127 14.08 2.89 -12.39
CA SER A 127 15.22 2.94 -13.31
C SER A 127 14.86 3.62 -14.65
N GLY A 128 13.57 3.62 -15.00
CA GLY A 128 13.08 4.06 -16.32
C GLY A 128 13.14 2.96 -17.38
N ILE A 129 13.61 1.76 -17.02
CA ILE A 129 13.60 0.57 -17.86
C ILE A 129 12.42 -0.30 -17.42
N THR A 130 11.39 -0.40 -18.26
CA THR A 130 10.12 -1.04 -17.92
C THR A 130 10.26 -2.44 -17.33
N ILE A 131 11.10 -3.30 -17.92
CA ILE A 131 11.27 -4.68 -17.44
C ILE A 131 11.91 -4.75 -16.04
N VAL A 132 12.88 -3.87 -15.76
CA VAL A 132 13.54 -3.79 -14.45
C VAL A 132 12.56 -3.25 -13.41
N ASP A 133 11.81 -2.20 -13.77
CA ASP A 133 10.83 -1.57 -12.88
C ASP A 133 9.66 -2.53 -12.57
N GLN A 134 9.20 -3.32 -13.55
CA GLN A 134 8.18 -4.34 -13.36
C GLN A 134 8.67 -5.48 -12.47
N ALA A 135 9.88 -6.00 -12.71
CA ALA A 135 10.47 -7.05 -11.87
C ALA A 135 10.65 -6.57 -10.41
N GLY A 136 11.11 -5.34 -10.20
CA GLY A 136 11.24 -4.76 -8.87
C GLY A 136 9.90 -4.59 -8.15
N ALA A 137 8.85 -4.17 -8.87
CA ALA A 137 7.51 -4.05 -8.31
C ALA A 137 6.87 -5.41 -7.98
N ALA A 138 7.10 -6.42 -8.84
CA ALA A 138 6.66 -7.79 -8.60
C ALA A 138 7.33 -8.37 -7.35
N TYR A 139 8.65 -8.22 -7.22
CA TYR A 139 9.39 -8.69 -6.05
C TYR A 139 8.88 -8.08 -4.73
N LEU A 140 8.64 -6.76 -4.69
CA LEU A 140 8.05 -6.11 -3.51
C LEU A 140 6.64 -6.64 -3.19
N THR A 141 5.86 -6.97 -4.23
CA THR A 141 4.52 -7.56 -4.07
C THR A 141 4.60 -8.98 -3.51
N GLU A 142 5.56 -9.78 -3.98
CA GLU A 142 5.79 -11.15 -3.51
C GLU A 142 6.17 -11.15 -2.03
N LEU A 143 7.11 -10.30 -1.61
CA LEU A 143 7.47 -10.15 -0.19
C LEU A 143 6.26 -9.77 0.68
N ALA A 144 5.44 -8.83 0.22
CA ALA A 144 4.24 -8.43 0.96
C ALA A 144 3.19 -9.54 1.03
N LEU A 145 3.08 -10.36 -0.02
CA LEU A 145 2.19 -11.52 -0.06
C LEU A 145 2.68 -12.63 0.88
N GLU A 146 3.99 -12.88 0.93
CA GLU A 146 4.62 -13.84 1.87
C GLU A 146 4.36 -13.43 3.31
N PHE A 147 4.67 -12.18 3.68
CA PHE A 147 4.36 -11.65 5.00
C PHE A 147 2.86 -11.77 5.32
N SER A 148 1.98 -11.45 4.36
CA SER A 148 0.53 -11.55 4.54
C SER A 148 0.07 -12.99 4.75
N LYS A 149 0.68 -13.97 4.08
CA LYS A 149 0.35 -15.39 4.24
C LYS A 149 0.67 -15.86 5.66
N GLU A 150 1.77 -15.40 6.24
CA GLU A 150 2.23 -15.82 7.56
C GLU A 150 1.51 -15.09 8.70
N TRP A 151 1.34 -13.78 8.57
CA TRP A 151 0.92 -12.93 9.69
C TRP A 151 -0.56 -12.55 9.70
N LEU A 152 -1.26 -12.63 8.57
CA LEU A 152 -2.70 -12.41 8.60
C LEU A 152 -3.38 -13.51 9.40
N LYS A 153 -4.38 -13.14 10.20
CA LYS A 153 -5.30 -14.13 10.78
C LYS A 153 -6.11 -14.81 9.68
N PRO A 154 -6.71 -15.99 9.93
CA PRO A 154 -7.75 -16.52 9.07
C PRO A 154 -8.84 -15.48 8.84
N SER A 155 -9.34 -15.37 7.61
CA SER A 155 -10.25 -14.31 7.16
C SER A 155 -9.66 -12.88 7.12
N GLY A 156 -8.35 -12.70 7.35
CA GLY A 156 -7.66 -11.42 7.17
C GLY A 156 -7.56 -11.01 5.69
N ASN A 157 -7.36 -9.73 5.43
CA ASN A 157 -7.36 -9.17 4.08
C ASN A 157 -5.99 -8.60 3.68
N PHE A 158 -5.70 -8.59 2.38
CA PHE A 158 -4.48 -8.01 1.83
C PHE A 158 -4.83 -7.11 0.65
N LEU A 159 -4.40 -5.85 0.69
CA LEU A 159 -4.55 -4.89 -0.40
C LEU A 159 -3.17 -4.43 -0.86
N VAL A 160 -2.84 -4.64 -2.14
CA VAL A 160 -1.52 -4.29 -2.67
C VAL A 160 -1.60 -3.58 -4.02
N LYS A 161 -0.80 -2.53 -4.17
CA LYS A 161 -0.55 -1.91 -5.47
C LYS A 161 0.24 -2.86 -6.36
N VAL A 162 -0.23 -3.02 -7.59
CA VAL A 162 0.50 -3.73 -8.64
C VAL A 162 0.39 -2.97 -9.96
N PHE A 163 1.22 -3.33 -10.93
CA PHE A 163 1.15 -2.78 -12.28
C PHE A 163 0.72 -3.89 -13.24
N ILE A 164 -0.26 -3.61 -14.10
CA ILE A 164 -0.61 -4.52 -15.19
C ILE A 164 0.57 -4.57 -16.17
N GLY A 165 1.07 -5.77 -16.43
CA GLY A 165 2.25 -6.03 -17.23
C GLY A 165 2.71 -7.47 -17.06
N GLU A 166 4.00 -7.71 -17.33
CA GLU A 166 4.63 -9.01 -17.11
C GLU A 166 4.60 -9.38 -15.62
N GLY A 167 4.32 -10.65 -15.30
CA GLY A 167 4.21 -11.15 -13.93
C GLY A 167 2.89 -10.87 -13.20
N PHE A 168 2.02 -9.98 -13.71
CA PHE A 168 0.74 -9.66 -13.05
C PHE A 168 -0.16 -10.89 -12.86
N ASP A 169 -0.29 -11.74 -13.88
CA ASP A 169 -1.15 -12.92 -13.82
C ASP A 169 -0.62 -13.98 -12.84
N ASP A 170 0.70 -14.08 -12.68
CA ASP A 170 1.32 -14.97 -11.70
C ASP A 170 1.05 -14.50 -10.27
N ILE A 171 1.14 -13.19 -10.01
CA ILE A 171 0.75 -12.60 -8.73
C ILE A 171 -0.72 -12.91 -8.42
N VAL A 172 -1.63 -12.72 -9.39
CA VAL A 172 -3.06 -13.03 -9.22
C VAL A 172 -3.28 -14.51 -8.92
N LYS A 173 -2.59 -15.40 -9.64
CA LYS A 173 -2.65 -16.85 -9.42
C LYS A 173 -2.19 -17.21 -8.02
N ASN A 174 -1.06 -16.66 -7.56
CA ASN A 174 -0.52 -16.90 -6.23
C ASN A 174 -1.48 -16.40 -5.14
N MET A 175 -2.02 -15.19 -5.26
CA MET A 175 -3.03 -14.67 -4.33
C MET A 175 -4.27 -15.58 -4.25
N ARG A 176 -4.73 -16.17 -5.37
CA ARG A 176 -5.90 -17.07 -5.37
C ARG A 176 -5.65 -18.39 -4.62
N THR A 177 -4.40 -18.79 -4.45
CA THR A 177 -4.08 -19.94 -3.60
C THR A 177 -4.26 -19.59 -2.12
N ILE A 178 -3.97 -18.35 -1.72
CA ILE A 178 -3.94 -17.86 -0.32
C ILE A 178 -5.29 -17.31 0.16
N PHE A 179 -6.08 -16.67 -0.71
CA PHE A 179 -7.32 -15.96 -0.34
C PHE A 179 -8.56 -16.62 -0.94
N ASP A 180 -9.69 -16.53 -0.23
CA ASP A 180 -10.99 -17.02 -0.70
C ASP A 180 -11.46 -16.29 -1.96
N LYS A 181 -11.15 -14.99 -2.04
CA LYS A 181 -11.53 -14.16 -3.17
C LYS A 181 -10.43 -13.15 -3.50
N VAL A 182 -10.09 -13.04 -4.78
CA VAL A 182 -9.14 -12.03 -5.29
C VAL A 182 -9.87 -11.14 -6.27
N VAL A 183 -9.78 -9.82 -6.06
CA VAL A 183 -10.42 -8.82 -6.92
C VAL A 183 -9.48 -7.68 -7.25
N THR A 184 -9.57 -7.19 -8.49
CA THR A 184 -8.85 -5.99 -8.92
C THR A 184 -9.68 -4.73 -8.65
N ARG A 185 -9.01 -3.66 -8.25
CA ARG A 185 -9.58 -2.33 -8.02
C ARG A 185 -8.76 -1.28 -8.77
N LYS A 186 -9.46 -0.41 -9.49
CA LYS A 186 -8.90 0.79 -10.12
C LYS A 186 -9.64 1.99 -9.54
N PRO A 187 -9.12 2.65 -8.49
CA PRO A 187 -9.76 3.83 -7.93
C PRO A 187 -9.68 4.99 -8.93
N LYS A 188 -10.66 5.90 -8.87
CA LYS A 188 -10.71 7.13 -9.69
C LYS A 188 -9.53 8.05 -9.38
N ALA A 189 -9.04 8.01 -8.15
CA ALA A 189 -7.80 8.68 -7.73
C ALA A 189 -6.52 8.08 -8.34
N SER A 190 -6.57 6.98 -9.09
CA SER A 190 -5.44 6.52 -9.93
C SER A 190 -5.52 7.17 -11.31
N ARG A 191 -4.38 7.63 -11.83
CA ARG A 191 -4.31 8.23 -13.17
C ARG A 191 -4.75 7.21 -14.23
N GLY A 192 -5.62 7.62 -15.15
CA GLY A 192 -6.16 6.73 -16.19
C GLY A 192 -5.09 6.12 -17.11
N ARG A 193 -4.01 6.87 -17.38
CA ARG A 193 -2.86 6.41 -18.17
C ARG A 193 -1.91 5.45 -17.44
N SER A 194 -2.06 5.30 -16.12
CA SER A 194 -1.20 4.43 -15.34
C SER A 194 -1.67 2.98 -15.46
N SER A 195 -0.74 2.03 -15.60
CA SER A 195 -1.02 0.59 -15.47
C SER A 195 -1.24 0.16 -14.01
N GLU A 196 -1.11 1.08 -13.05
CA GLU A 196 -1.36 0.85 -11.63
C GLU A 196 -2.80 0.39 -11.37
N VAL A 197 -2.94 -0.75 -10.69
CA VAL A 197 -4.18 -1.24 -10.09
C VAL A 197 -3.90 -1.74 -8.68
N TYR A 198 -4.95 -2.02 -7.91
CA TYR A 198 -4.83 -2.63 -6.60
C TYR A 198 -5.44 -4.03 -6.64
N LEU A 199 -4.69 -5.04 -6.23
CA LEU A 199 -5.22 -6.38 -5.97
C LEU A 199 -5.63 -6.48 -4.52
N LEU A 200 -6.85 -6.98 -4.32
CA LEU A 200 -7.44 -7.18 -3.01
C LEU A 200 -7.71 -8.67 -2.82
N GLY A 201 -6.96 -9.29 -1.92
CA GLY A 201 -7.20 -10.61 -1.36
C GLY A 201 -8.14 -10.50 -0.16
N LEU A 202 -9.31 -11.11 -0.26
CA LEU A 202 -10.32 -11.17 0.79
C LEU A 202 -10.35 -12.55 1.41
N GLY A 203 -10.25 -12.57 2.73
CA GLY A 203 -10.34 -13.77 3.54
C GLY A 203 -9.16 -14.72 3.32
N ARG A 204 -8.06 -14.53 4.08
CA ARG A 204 -6.96 -15.49 4.08
C ARG A 204 -7.52 -16.86 4.50
N LYS A 205 -7.28 -17.87 3.66
CA LYS A 205 -7.60 -19.27 3.97
C LYS A 205 -6.83 -19.74 5.20
N PRO A 206 -7.35 -20.72 5.95
CA PRO A 206 -6.67 -21.29 7.12
C PRO A 206 -5.20 -21.64 6.87
#